data_AF-A0A504L725-F1
#
_entry.id   AF-A0A504L725-F1
#
_cell.length_a   1.000
_cell.length_b   1.000
_cell.length_c   1.000
_cell.angle_alpha   90.00
_cell.angle_beta   90.00
_cell.angle_gamma   90.00
#
_symmetry.space_group_name_H-M   'P 1'
#
loop_
_entity.id
_entity.type
_entity.pdbx_description
1 polymer ?
#
loop_
_entity_poly.entity_id
_entity_poly.type
_entity_poly.pdbx_seq_one_letter_code
_entity_poly.pdbx_strand_id
1 'polypeptide(L)'
;MRRVVVTAICLAAATGAHAHDWYENKVDPVTNFKCCGGTDCRPIPQSSVQARADGGYVYLPDGFHIPPDRVQESPDGRYHICESHYVITNQPYLRCFFAPRLKLSLAR
;
A
#
# COMPACT_ATOMS: atom_id res chain seq x y z
N MET A 1 49.45 0.66 28.85
CA MET A 1 48.10 0.08 28.67
C MET A 1 47.17 1.19 28.21
N ARG A 2 46.88 1.29 26.90
CA ARG A 2 46.07 2.38 26.34
C ARG A 2 44.77 1.76 25.82
N ARG A 3 43.69 1.90 26.61
CA ARG A 3 42.37 1.35 26.31
C ARG A 3 41.78 2.17 25.16
N VAL A 4 41.72 1.60 23.97
CA VAL A 4 41.00 2.17 22.83
C VAL A 4 39.54 1.78 23.01
N VAL A 5 38.70 2.74 23.40
CA VAL A 5 37.24 2.56 23.43
C VAL A 5 36.75 2.76 22.00
N VAL A 6 36.37 1.68 21.33
CA VAL A 6 35.75 1.74 20.00
C VAL A 6 34.25 1.94 20.21
N THR A 7 33.78 3.17 20.03
CA THR A 7 32.36 3.50 20.05
C THR A 7 31.73 2.97 18.76
N ALA A 8 30.90 1.92 18.86
CA ALA A 8 30.13 1.41 17.74
C ALA A 8 29.02 2.41 17.37
N ILE A 9 29.19 3.10 16.25
CA ILE A 9 28.15 3.95 15.65
C ILE A 9 27.19 3.04 14.90
N CYS A 10 26.02 2.78 15.48
CA CYS A 10 24.93 2.12 14.77
C CYS A 10 24.32 3.09 13.75
N LEU A 11 24.66 2.94 12.46
CA LEU A 11 23.95 3.60 11.38
C LEU A 11 22.58 2.93 11.20
N ALA A 12 21.54 3.52 11.77
CA ALA A 12 20.17 3.19 11.42
C ALA A 12 19.90 3.73 10.00
N ALA A 13 19.90 2.84 8.99
CA ALA A 13 19.52 3.19 7.63
C ALA A 13 18.02 3.54 7.61
N ALA A 14 17.69 4.82 7.43
CA ALA A 14 16.32 5.28 7.24
C ALA A 14 15.83 4.88 5.84
N THR A 15 15.10 3.78 5.73
CA THR A 15 14.51 3.27 4.47
C THR A 15 13.19 3.97 4.08
N GLY A 16 12.84 5.07 4.73
CA GLY A 16 11.52 5.71 4.64
C GLY A 16 11.24 6.53 3.38
N ALA A 17 12.21 6.75 2.49
CA ALA A 17 12.05 7.64 1.34
C ALA A 17 11.43 6.97 0.09
N HIS A 18 11.49 5.65 -0.05
CA HIS A 18 11.08 4.97 -1.30
C HIS A 18 9.59 4.68 -1.43
N ALA A 19 8.84 4.68 -0.32
CA ALA A 19 7.42 4.38 -0.37
C ALA A 19 6.62 5.50 -1.05
N HIS A 20 7.08 6.75 -0.98
CA HIS A 20 6.37 7.90 -1.55
C HIS A 20 6.37 7.86 -3.09
N ASP A 21 7.53 7.54 -3.67
CA ASP A 21 7.77 7.48 -5.12
C ASP A 21 6.81 6.50 -5.83
N TRP A 22 6.39 5.43 -5.15
CA TRP A 22 5.53 4.41 -5.74
C TRP A 22 4.13 4.91 -6.10
N TYR A 23 3.62 5.90 -5.36
CA TYR A 23 2.22 6.34 -5.47
C TYR A 23 2.07 7.74 -6.06
N GLU A 24 3.12 8.57 -6.06
CA GLU A 24 3.07 10.00 -6.41
C GLU A 24 2.40 10.26 -7.78
N ASN A 25 2.74 9.42 -8.77
CA ASN A 25 2.26 9.55 -10.15
C ASN A 25 1.13 8.57 -10.49
N LYS A 26 0.55 7.90 -9.48
CA LYS A 26 -0.55 6.96 -9.67
C LYS A 26 -1.90 7.66 -9.55
N VAL A 27 -2.85 7.22 -10.36
CA VAL A 27 -4.26 7.61 -10.29
C VAL A 27 -5.11 6.35 -10.16
N ASP A 28 -6.29 6.49 -9.57
CA ASP A 28 -7.29 5.45 -9.59
C ASP A 28 -7.75 5.19 -11.04
N PRO A 29 -7.73 3.95 -11.55
CA PRO A 29 -8.00 3.68 -12.97
C PRO A 29 -9.41 4.05 -13.43
N VAL A 30 -10.38 4.12 -12.51
CA VAL A 30 -11.78 4.40 -12.82
C VAL A 30 -12.12 5.87 -12.58
N THR A 31 -11.81 6.37 -11.39
CA THR A 31 -12.16 7.75 -10.98
C THR A 31 -11.14 8.79 -11.42
N ASN A 32 -9.94 8.39 -11.84
CA ASN A 32 -8.82 9.25 -12.23
C ASN A 32 -8.34 10.22 -11.12
N PHE A 33 -8.77 10.02 -9.87
CA PHE A 33 -8.21 10.78 -8.75
C PHE A 33 -6.80 10.31 -8.43
N LYS A 34 -5.93 11.25 -8.05
CA LYS A 34 -4.57 10.94 -7.57
C LYS A 34 -4.65 9.98 -6.39
N CYS A 35 -3.79 8.96 -6.39
CA CYS A 35 -3.72 7.98 -5.31
C CYS A 35 -3.18 8.60 -4.02
N CYS A 36 -2.12 9.41 -4.11
CA CYS A 36 -1.43 9.98 -2.96
C CYS A 36 -1.78 11.45 -2.73
N GLY A 37 -2.12 11.79 -1.49
CA GLY A 37 -2.24 13.13 -0.93
C GLY A 37 -1.12 13.50 0.06
N GLY A 38 -0.16 12.59 0.28
CA GLY A 38 1.07 12.86 1.04
C GLY A 38 1.38 11.85 2.14
N THR A 39 0.38 11.34 2.86
CA THR A 39 0.59 10.37 3.97
C THR A 39 -0.49 9.29 4.02
N ASP A 40 -1.34 9.23 3.00
CA ASP A 40 -2.53 8.38 2.90
C ASP A 40 -2.23 6.96 2.40
N CYS A 41 -1.04 6.73 1.85
CA CYS A 41 -0.65 5.44 1.27
C CYS A 41 0.26 4.63 2.18
N ARG A 42 -0.01 3.33 2.31
CA ARG A 42 0.81 2.40 3.10
C ARG A 42 0.67 0.95 2.65
N PRO A 43 1.67 0.09 2.90
CA PRO A 43 1.49 -1.34 2.80
C PRO A 43 0.56 -1.85 3.91
N ILE A 44 -0.24 -2.87 3.60
CA ILE A 44 -1.17 -3.50 4.52
C ILE A 44 -0.93 -5.03 4.60
N PRO A 45 -1.27 -5.68 5.72
CA PRO A 45 -1.10 -7.12 5.86
C PRO A 45 -2.11 -7.88 4.99
N GLN A 46 -1.71 -9.03 4.44
CA GLN A 46 -2.61 -9.89 3.67
C GLN A 46 -3.87 -10.29 4.46
N SER A 47 -3.77 -10.44 5.78
CA SER A 47 -4.91 -10.75 6.64
C SER A 47 -5.98 -9.64 6.70
N SER A 48 -5.67 -8.43 6.24
CA SER A 48 -6.64 -7.32 6.14
C SER A 48 -7.39 -7.29 4.81
N VAL A 49 -7.10 -8.23 3.90
CA VAL A 49 -7.66 -8.26 2.55
C VAL A 49 -8.32 -9.61 2.29
N GLN A 50 -9.55 -9.56 1.80
CA GLN A 50 -10.26 -10.74 1.30
C GLN A 50 -10.39 -10.65 -0.23
N ALA A 51 -9.78 -11.59 -0.95
CA ALA A 51 -10.01 -11.74 -2.38
C ALA A 51 -11.43 -12.23 -2.66
N ARG A 52 -12.01 -11.77 -3.76
CA ARG A 52 -13.37 -12.12 -4.21
C ARG A 52 -13.30 -12.91 -5.51
N ALA A 53 -14.33 -13.73 -5.76
CA ALA A 53 -14.41 -14.57 -6.95
C ALA A 53 -14.51 -13.78 -8.27
N ASP A 54 -14.96 -12.53 -8.22
CA ASP A 54 -15.01 -11.62 -9.36
C ASP A 54 -13.64 -10.99 -9.70
N GLY A 55 -12.58 -11.33 -8.97
CA GLY A 55 -11.25 -10.73 -9.11
C GLY A 55 -11.08 -9.42 -8.33
N GLY A 56 -12.12 -8.98 -7.63
CA GLY A 56 -12.08 -7.84 -6.73
C GLY A 56 -11.58 -8.21 -5.33
N TYR A 57 -11.59 -7.23 -4.43
CA TYR A 57 -11.14 -7.41 -3.06
C TYR A 57 -12.09 -6.71 -2.07
N VAL A 58 -12.02 -7.12 -0.81
CA VAL A 58 -12.56 -6.37 0.32
C VAL A 58 -11.40 -6.02 1.24
N TYR A 59 -11.25 -4.73 1.56
CA TYR A 59 -10.40 -4.30 2.66
C TYR A 59 -11.21 -4.35 3.96
N LEU A 60 -10.86 -5.30 4.83
CA LEU A 60 -11.67 -5.68 5.99
C LEU A 60 -11.82 -4.58 7.05
N PRO A 61 -10.79 -3.77 7.38
CA PRO A 61 -10.89 -2.77 8.44
C PRO A 61 -12.01 -1.74 8.22
N ASP A 62 -12.15 -1.25 6.98
CA ASP A 62 -13.16 -0.23 6.63
C ASP A 62 -14.29 -0.78 5.74
N GLY A 63 -14.26 -2.07 5.42
CA GLY A 63 -15.27 -2.72 4.57
C GLY A 63 -15.28 -2.23 3.12
N PHE A 64 -14.17 -1.69 2.60
CA PHE A 64 -14.14 -1.20 1.22
C PHE A 64 -14.24 -2.34 0.21
N HIS A 65 -15.28 -2.29 -0.61
CA HIS A 65 -15.41 -3.16 -1.77
C HIS A 65 -14.62 -2.57 -2.94
N ILE A 66 -13.53 -3.22 -3.31
CA ILE A 66 -12.65 -2.81 -4.40
C ILE A 66 -13.02 -3.63 -5.65
N PRO A 67 -13.61 -3.01 -6.69
CA PRO A 67 -13.90 -3.71 -7.93
C PRO A 67 -12.61 -4.02 -8.72
N PRO A 68 -12.60 -5.06 -9.57
CA PRO A 68 -11.38 -5.52 -10.26
C PRO A 68 -10.71 -4.45 -11.11
N ASP A 69 -11.49 -3.57 -11.73
CA ASP A 69 -11.02 -2.47 -12.59
C ASP A 69 -10.32 -1.34 -11.82
N ARG A 70 -10.47 -1.28 -10.49
CA ARG A 70 -9.75 -0.34 -9.62
C ARG A 70 -8.50 -0.96 -8.98
N VAL A 71 -8.24 -2.25 -9.21
CA VAL A 71 -7.05 -2.94 -8.67
C VAL A 71 -5.84 -2.63 -9.54
N GLN A 72 -4.79 -2.09 -8.92
CA GLN A 72 -3.51 -1.85 -9.56
C GLN A 72 -2.46 -2.88 -9.11
N GLU A 73 -1.41 -3.04 -9.90
CA GLU A 73 -0.28 -3.90 -9.52
C GLU A 73 0.56 -3.27 -8.41
N SER A 74 0.88 -4.07 -7.40
CA SER A 74 1.77 -3.70 -6.32
C SER A 74 3.23 -3.51 -6.78
N PRO A 75 3.90 -2.42 -6.34
CA PRO A 75 5.29 -2.15 -6.68
C PRO A 75 6.29 -3.15 -6.06
N ASP A 76 5.93 -3.81 -4.95
CA ASP A 76 6.83 -4.69 -4.18
C ASP A 76 6.22 -6.08 -3.91
N GLY A 77 5.05 -6.38 -4.49
CA GLY A 77 4.35 -7.64 -4.28
C GLY A 77 3.62 -7.76 -2.94
N ARG A 78 3.47 -6.68 -2.17
CA ARG A 78 2.58 -6.61 -0.99
C ARG A 78 1.26 -5.93 -1.33
N TYR A 79 0.24 -6.09 -0.49
CA TYR A 79 -0.95 -5.25 -0.61
C TYR A 79 -0.64 -3.83 -0.14
N HIS A 80 -1.17 -2.83 -0.83
CA HIS A 80 -1.11 -1.42 -0.42
C HIS A 80 -2.47 -0.77 -0.57
N ILE A 81 -2.73 0.19 0.31
CA ILE A 81 -3.92 1.01 0.26
C ILE A 81 -3.53 2.47 0.35
N CYS A 82 -4.22 3.31 -0.43
CA CYS A 82 -4.27 4.74 -0.23
C CYS A 82 -5.68 5.11 0.18
N GLU A 83 -5.85 5.66 1.38
CA GLU A 83 -7.16 6.03 1.91
C GLU A 83 -7.07 7.33 2.70
N SER A 84 -8.16 8.08 2.71
CA SER A 84 -8.24 9.33 3.45
C SER A 84 -9.63 9.46 4.07
N HIS A 85 -9.85 10.55 4.80
CA HIS A 85 -11.13 10.82 5.45
C HIS A 85 -11.73 12.09 4.86
N TYR A 86 -13.04 12.07 4.62
CA TYR A 86 -13.75 13.30 4.26
C TYR A 86 -13.68 14.28 5.43
N VAL A 87 -13.31 15.53 5.14
CA VAL A 87 -13.06 16.56 6.17
C VAL A 87 -14.29 16.80 7.06
N ILE A 88 -15.49 16.72 6.48
CA ILE A 88 -16.74 17.05 7.19
C ILE A 88 -17.26 15.85 7.99
N THR A 89 -17.32 14.66 7.37
CA THR A 89 -17.96 13.48 7.98
C THR A 89 -16.99 12.59 8.73
N ASN A 90 -15.68 12.81 8.57
CA ASN A 90 -14.62 11.91 9.02
C ASN A 90 -14.86 10.44 8.61
N GLN A 91 -15.52 10.23 7.46
CA GLN A 91 -15.76 8.91 6.90
C GLN A 91 -14.54 8.52 6.04
N PRO A 92 -13.98 7.32 6.21
CA PRO A 92 -12.86 6.88 5.40
C PRO A 92 -13.34 6.60 3.97
N TYR A 93 -12.49 6.90 3.00
CA TYR A 93 -12.73 6.60 1.59
C TYR A 93 -11.47 6.09 0.91
N LEU A 94 -11.67 5.12 0.02
CA LEU A 94 -10.62 4.51 -0.78
C LEU A 94 -10.22 5.43 -1.95
N ARG A 95 -8.93 5.79 -2.01
CA ARG A 95 -8.34 6.43 -3.19
C ARG A 95 -7.88 5.38 -4.20
N CYS A 96 -6.97 4.50 -3.78
CA CYS A 96 -6.40 3.46 -4.63
C CYS A 96 -6.09 2.20 -3.84
N PHE A 97 -6.08 1.07 -4.54
CA PHE A 97 -5.72 -0.22 -3.99
C PHE A 97 -4.73 -0.94 -4.92
N PHE A 98 -3.68 -1.50 -4.33
CA PHE A 98 -2.67 -2.25 -5.07
C PHE A 98 -2.58 -3.67 -4.52
N ALA A 99 -2.67 -4.65 -5.41
CA ALA A 99 -2.56 -6.06 -5.07
C ALA A 99 -1.26 -6.65 -5.62
N PRO A 100 -0.68 -7.66 -4.96
CA PRO A 100 0.37 -8.48 -5.55
C PRO A 100 -0.10 -8.99 -6.92
N ARG A 101 0.77 -9.05 -7.93
CA ARG A 101 0.45 -9.83 -9.12
C ARG A 101 0.11 -11.24 -8.66
N LEU A 102 -1.04 -11.74 -9.10
CA LEU A 102 -1.27 -13.17 -9.13
C LEU A 102 -0.17 -13.76 -10.02
N LYS A 103 0.89 -14.29 -9.41
CA LYS A 103 1.71 -15.28 -10.10
C LYS A 103 0.76 -16.44 -10.28
N LEU A 104 0.13 -16.52 -11.46
CA LEU A 104 -0.31 -17.79 -12.00
C LEU A 104 0.96 -18.63 -12.09
N SER A 105 1.37 -19.26 -10.98
CA SER A 105 2.10 -20.49 -11.09
C SER A 105 1.17 -21.36 -11.91
N LEU A 106 1.50 -21.55 -13.20
CA LEU A 106 1.03 -22.72 -13.90
C LEU A 106 1.34 -23.88 -12.95
N ALA A 107 0.30 -24.39 -12.30
CA ALA A 107 0.34 -25.69 -11.69
C ALA A 107 0.65 -26.64 -12.84
N ARG A 108 1.92 -27.01 -12.96
CA ARG A 108 2.36 -28.18 -13.70
C ARG A 108 2.31 -29.36 -12.75
#